data_AF-A0A836REK5-F1
#
_entry.id   AF-A0A836REK5-F1
#
_cell.length_a   1.000
_cell.length_b   1.000
_cell.length_c   1.000
_cell.angle_alpha   90.00
_cell.angle_beta   90.00
_cell.angle_gamma   90.00
#
_symmetry.space_group_name_H-M   'P 1'
#
loop_
_entity.id
_entity.type
_entity.pdbx_description
1 polymer ?
#
loop_
_entity_poly.entity_id
_entity_poly.type
_entity_poly.pdbx_seq_one_letter_code
_entity_poly.pdbx_strand_id
1 'polypeptide(L)'
;MLRHVWLLLALLLMRPRVLPAEAPIDTDGDGIRDVHERVLGTDPRFPERLQVVLEDGPEPAERRRAGYDPSKDIVKIEFGHVAEDRYFWRATFVAPPHLKDTVFHLYVDADADPATGRKSAESAPHRGTDFMLSVIGGRGRSTQYDAEGHVRPGPPVSVVVEGKSLLVSADINLKRDDRGVRYSLYVLCHTLTSAGPPPMADSTRRRLVVGIPVTNRSKILRLSDYRENHGVIETYGVHRLQRIERDPQNIVIPHDRLETDGFRVDHRTVRRWPHLRREKPDARAWTAAPKSGRFHIGFMMYDDANEERIGIF
;
A
#
# COMPACT_ATOMS: atom_id res chain seq x y z
N MET A 1 -51.09 -4.88 65.30
CA MET A 1 -49.94 -5.70 64.83
C MET A 1 -49.76 -5.47 63.33
N LEU A 2 -48.89 -4.52 62.94
CA LEU A 2 -48.52 -4.28 61.54
C LEU A 2 -47.20 -5.01 61.26
N ARG A 3 -47.17 -5.88 60.24
CA ARG A 3 -45.93 -6.47 59.71
C ARG A 3 -45.58 -5.76 58.40
N HIS A 4 -44.43 -5.09 58.38
CA HIS A 4 -43.88 -4.44 57.19
C HIS A 4 -43.09 -5.47 56.36
N VAL A 5 -43.48 -5.62 55.11
CA VAL A 5 -42.78 -6.39 54.07
C VAL A 5 -41.74 -5.46 53.45
N TRP A 6 -40.46 -5.82 53.53
CA TRP A 6 -39.40 -5.15 52.79
C TRP A 6 -39.24 -5.80 51.41
N LEU A 7 -39.57 -5.04 50.37
CA LEU A 7 -39.28 -5.38 48.97
C LEU A 7 -37.86 -4.86 48.67
N LEU A 8 -36.90 -5.76 48.48
CA LEU A 8 -35.57 -5.42 47.97
C LEU A 8 -35.62 -5.41 46.44
N LEU A 9 -35.67 -4.20 45.87
CA LEU A 9 -35.57 -3.95 44.43
C LEU A 9 -34.10 -4.12 44.01
N ALA A 10 -33.75 -5.22 43.35
CA ALA A 10 -32.44 -5.41 42.75
C ALA A 10 -32.36 -4.63 41.44
N LEU A 11 -31.75 -3.43 41.48
CA LEU A 11 -31.40 -2.66 40.29
C LEU A 11 -30.27 -3.40 39.55
N LEU A 12 -30.61 -4.10 38.47
CA LEU A 12 -29.64 -4.69 37.56
C LEU A 12 -28.93 -3.56 36.79
N LEU A 13 -27.68 -3.28 37.15
CA LEU A 13 -26.79 -2.40 36.40
C LEU A 13 -26.46 -3.05 35.04
N MET A 14 -27.26 -2.76 34.00
CA MET A 14 -26.86 -3.01 32.62
C MET A 14 -25.69 -2.09 32.27
N ARG A 15 -24.46 -2.59 32.45
CA ARG A 15 -23.28 -1.98 31.83
C ARG A 15 -23.37 -2.18 30.32
N PRO A 16 -23.23 -1.13 29.50
CA PRO A 16 -23.13 -1.30 28.06
C PRO A 16 -21.93 -2.20 27.77
N ARG A 17 -22.19 -3.36 27.15
CA ARG A 17 -21.15 -4.18 26.55
C ARG A 17 -20.58 -3.38 25.38
N VAL A 18 -19.46 -2.70 25.62
CA VAL A 18 -18.57 -2.29 24.54
C VAL A 18 -18.12 -3.60 23.90
N LEU A 19 -18.69 -3.93 22.74
CA LEU A 19 -18.18 -5.03 21.93
C LEU A 19 -16.72 -4.67 21.62
N PRO A 20 -15.75 -5.55 21.93
CA PRO A 20 -14.37 -5.31 21.54
C PRO A 20 -14.34 -5.10 20.03
N ALA A 21 -13.69 -4.02 19.60
CA ALA A 21 -13.35 -3.87 18.19
C ALA A 21 -12.62 -5.16 17.78
N GLU A 22 -13.14 -5.84 16.76
CA GLU A 22 -12.59 -7.09 16.27
C GLU A 22 -11.10 -6.86 15.97
N ALA A 23 -10.25 -7.71 16.54
CA ALA A 23 -8.81 -7.58 16.35
C ALA A 23 -8.53 -7.62 14.84
N PRO A 24 -7.64 -6.77 14.33
CA PRO A 24 -7.32 -6.82 12.91
C PRO A 24 -6.83 -8.23 12.53
N ILE A 25 -7.37 -8.77 11.44
CA ILE A 25 -7.08 -10.13 10.99
C ILE A 25 -5.69 -10.15 10.31
N ASP A 26 -4.89 -11.12 10.71
CA ASP A 26 -3.63 -11.57 10.10
C ASP A 26 -3.80 -13.09 9.93
N THR A 27 -4.17 -13.51 8.73
CA THR A 27 -4.69 -14.85 8.44
C THR A 27 -3.57 -15.91 8.43
N ASP A 28 -2.34 -15.54 8.07
CA ASP A 28 -1.19 -16.47 8.02
C ASP A 28 -0.17 -16.30 9.15
N GLY A 29 -0.31 -15.26 9.96
CA GLY A 29 0.46 -15.04 11.18
C GLY A 29 1.88 -14.52 10.95
N ASP A 30 2.17 -13.92 9.79
CA ASP A 30 3.49 -13.33 9.49
C ASP A 30 3.71 -11.93 10.10
N GLY A 31 2.69 -11.42 10.80
CA GLY A 31 2.68 -10.13 11.46
C GLY A 31 2.30 -8.97 10.54
N ILE A 32 1.75 -9.24 9.34
CA ILE A 32 1.15 -8.26 8.43
C ILE A 32 -0.36 -8.52 8.37
N ARG A 33 -1.16 -7.48 8.58
CA ARG A 33 -2.62 -7.62 8.52
C ARG A 33 -3.12 -7.85 7.09
N ASP A 34 -4.16 -8.66 6.89
CA ASP A 34 -4.76 -8.94 5.58
C ASP A 34 -5.11 -7.66 4.78
N VAL A 35 -5.56 -6.63 5.49
CA VAL A 35 -5.91 -5.33 4.90
C VAL A 35 -4.68 -4.58 4.35
N HIS A 36 -3.52 -4.76 4.97
CA HIS A 36 -2.24 -4.21 4.56
C HIS A 36 -1.64 -5.01 3.42
N GLU A 37 -1.73 -6.32 3.49
CA GLU A 37 -1.28 -7.23 2.45
C GLU A 37 -1.94 -6.97 1.11
N ARG A 38 -3.24 -6.67 1.11
CA ARG A 38 -3.96 -6.23 -0.10
C ARG A 38 -3.37 -4.96 -0.73
N VAL A 39 -2.87 -4.01 0.09
CA VAL A 39 -2.21 -2.79 -0.40
C VAL A 39 -0.81 -3.10 -0.93
N LEU A 40 -0.09 -3.97 -0.23
CA LEU A 40 1.28 -4.37 -0.55
C LEU A 40 1.35 -5.35 -1.73
N GLY A 41 0.25 -6.03 -2.04
CA GLY A 41 0.16 -7.06 -3.06
C GLY A 41 0.80 -8.38 -2.65
N THR A 42 0.66 -8.76 -1.37
CA THR A 42 1.02 -10.07 -0.79
C THR A 42 -0.25 -10.95 -0.66
N ASP A 43 -0.09 -12.25 -0.37
CA ASP A 43 -1.22 -13.19 -0.24
C ASP A 43 -1.50 -13.46 1.24
N PRO A 44 -2.67 -13.07 1.79
CA PRO A 44 -2.97 -13.23 3.22
C PRO A 44 -3.01 -14.64 3.79
N ARG A 45 -2.77 -15.64 2.94
CA ARG A 45 -2.72 -17.04 3.33
C ARG A 45 -1.32 -17.62 3.16
N PHE A 46 -0.33 -16.78 2.86
CA PHE A 46 1.04 -17.16 2.58
C PHE A 46 2.01 -16.29 3.37
N PRO A 47 2.61 -16.82 4.45
CA PRO A 47 3.41 -16.02 5.34
C PRO A 47 4.71 -15.59 4.65
N GLU A 48 4.94 -14.27 4.55
CA GLU A 48 6.10 -13.74 3.86
C GLU A 48 7.40 -13.98 4.65
N ARG A 49 8.45 -14.42 3.94
CA ARG A 49 9.75 -14.72 4.56
C ARG A 49 10.63 -13.48 4.60
N LEU A 50 10.50 -12.72 5.67
CA LEU A 50 11.36 -11.58 5.95
C LEU A 50 12.66 -11.99 6.62
N GLN A 51 13.76 -11.43 6.14
CA GLN A 51 15.07 -11.55 6.75
C GLN A 51 15.62 -10.18 7.11
N VAL A 52 16.27 -10.08 8.28
CA VAL A 52 16.98 -8.88 8.67
C VAL A 52 18.18 -8.70 7.73
N VAL A 53 18.15 -7.64 6.93
CA VAL A 53 19.24 -7.30 6.00
C VAL A 53 20.10 -6.15 6.52
N LEU A 54 19.57 -5.38 7.46
CA LEU A 54 20.26 -4.31 8.15
C LEU A 54 19.74 -4.19 9.59
N GLU A 55 20.65 -4.12 10.54
CA GLU A 55 20.36 -3.81 11.94
C GLU A 55 21.31 -2.69 12.36
N ASP A 56 20.76 -1.54 12.73
CA ASP A 56 21.51 -0.34 13.12
C ASP A 56 21.37 -0.08 14.63
N GLY A 57 20.18 -0.36 15.17
CA GLY A 57 19.81 0.05 16.52
C GLY A 57 19.34 1.50 16.56
N PRO A 58 18.83 1.97 17.72
CA PRO A 58 18.51 3.39 17.89
C PRO A 58 19.78 4.24 17.89
N GLU A 59 19.64 5.51 17.50
CA GLU A 59 20.72 6.48 17.55
C GLU A 59 21.37 6.58 18.95
N PRO A 60 22.69 6.83 19.05
CA PRO A 60 23.38 7.02 20.32
C PRO A 60 22.72 8.09 21.19
N ALA A 61 22.86 7.98 22.51
CA ALA A 61 22.22 8.90 23.46
C ALA A 61 22.62 10.36 23.22
N GLU A 62 23.83 10.59 22.72
CA GLU A 62 24.40 11.89 22.36
C GLU A 62 23.65 12.57 21.20
N ARG A 63 23.10 11.78 20.26
CA ARG A 63 22.25 12.28 19.17
C ARG A 63 20.79 12.42 19.58
N ARG A 64 20.33 11.71 20.61
CA ARG A 64 18.96 11.77 21.16
C ARG A 64 18.74 12.97 22.08
N ARG A 65 19.05 14.16 21.58
CA ARG A 65 18.92 15.46 22.27
C ARG A 65 17.87 16.36 21.60
N ALA A 66 17.80 17.64 21.98
CA ALA A 66 16.84 18.59 21.41
C ALA A 66 16.87 18.56 19.86
N GLY A 67 15.70 18.31 19.27
CA GLY A 67 15.52 18.18 17.82
C GLY A 67 15.65 16.77 17.24
N TYR A 68 15.89 15.76 18.09
CA TYR A 68 15.76 14.37 17.71
C TYR A 68 14.29 13.97 17.51
N ASP A 69 14.02 13.30 16.40
CA ASP A 69 12.72 12.75 16.05
C ASP A 69 12.82 11.21 15.95
N PRO A 70 12.31 10.44 16.93
CA PRO A 70 12.37 8.99 16.92
C PRO A 70 11.53 8.35 15.82
N SER A 71 10.65 9.10 15.15
CA SER A 71 9.88 8.63 14.00
C SER A 71 10.70 8.57 12.70
N LYS A 72 11.93 9.10 12.73
CA LYS A 72 12.88 9.08 11.61
C LYS A 72 14.09 8.19 11.87
N ASP A 73 14.32 7.78 13.12
CA ASP A 73 15.41 6.91 13.56
C ASP A 73 15.14 5.44 13.18
N ILE A 74 15.91 4.94 12.22
CA ILE A 74 15.81 3.61 11.61
C ILE A 74 16.58 2.61 12.47
N VAL A 75 15.88 1.63 13.02
CA VAL A 75 16.48 0.59 13.87
C VAL A 75 16.88 -0.63 13.06
N LYS A 76 16.05 -1.03 12.09
CA LYS A 76 16.17 -2.32 11.40
C LYS A 76 15.50 -2.26 10.04
N ILE A 77 16.10 -2.91 9.05
CA ILE A 77 15.48 -3.21 7.75
C ILE A 77 15.38 -4.71 7.57
N GLU A 78 14.16 -5.17 7.32
CA GLU A 78 13.87 -6.53 6.90
C GLU A 78 13.47 -6.53 5.42
N PHE A 79 13.78 -7.61 4.72
CA PHE A 79 13.53 -7.76 3.29
C PHE A 79 13.05 -9.18 2.96
N GLY A 80 12.16 -9.28 1.99
CA GLY A 80 11.64 -10.55 1.48
C GLY A 80 11.30 -10.48 -0.01
N HIS A 81 11.45 -11.61 -0.69
CA HIS A 81 10.91 -11.81 -2.03
C HIS A 81 9.47 -12.31 -1.94
N VAL A 82 8.54 -11.57 -2.54
CA VAL A 82 7.11 -11.88 -2.51
C VAL A 82 6.82 -12.90 -3.60
N ALA A 83 6.99 -12.52 -4.87
CA ALA A 83 6.66 -13.31 -6.04
C ALA A 83 7.22 -12.61 -7.31
N GLU A 84 7.68 -13.36 -8.31
CA GLU A 84 8.18 -12.81 -9.57
C GLU A 84 9.20 -11.66 -9.37
N ASP A 85 8.88 -10.43 -9.75
CA ASP A 85 9.71 -9.24 -9.58
C ASP A 85 9.28 -8.37 -8.38
N ARG A 86 8.33 -8.85 -7.56
CA ARG A 86 7.85 -8.13 -6.38
C ARG A 86 8.70 -8.44 -5.16
N TYR A 87 9.15 -7.35 -4.55
CA TYR A 87 9.92 -7.38 -3.33
C TYR A 87 9.30 -6.48 -2.29
N PHE A 88 9.64 -6.79 -1.04
CA PHE A 88 9.04 -6.18 0.12
C PHE A 88 10.12 -5.83 1.14
N TRP A 89 10.04 -4.60 1.67
CA TRP A 89 10.90 -4.08 2.72
C TRP A 89 10.06 -3.64 3.91
N ARG A 90 10.53 -3.97 5.11
CA ARG A 90 9.97 -3.49 6.37
C ARG A 90 11.06 -2.71 7.10
N ALA A 91 10.87 -1.41 7.21
CA ALA A 91 11.73 -0.54 8.01
C ALA A 91 11.11 -0.32 9.39
N THR A 92 11.82 -0.68 10.45
CA THR A 92 11.39 -0.46 11.84
C THR A 92 12.08 0.78 12.40
N PHE A 93 11.30 1.64 13.06
CA PHE A 93 11.76 2.88 13.68
C PHE A 93 11.69 2.80 15.21
N VAL A 94 12.31 3.76 15.89
CA VAL A 94 12.21 3.89 17.36
C VAL A 94 10.78 4.22 17.80
N ALA A 95 10.08 5.06 17.04
CA ALA A 95 8.67 5.42 17.22
C ALA A 95 7.88 5.29 15.91
N PRO A 96 6.54 5.21 15.95
CA PRO A 96 5.70 5.17 14.74
C PRO A 96 6.06 6.30 13.74
N PRO A 97 6.29 5.98 12.45
CA PRO A 97 6.67 6.98 11.46
C PRO A 97 5.52 7.94 11.14
N HIS A 98 5.80 9.25 11.19
CA HIS A 98 4.84 10.31 10.87
C HIS A 98 4.87 10.67 9.38
N LEU A 99 4.17 9.89 8.55
CA LEU A 99 4.28 10.01 7.09
C LEU A 99 4.08 11.40 6.49
N LYS A 100 3.28 12.28 7.12
CA LYS A 100 3.00 13.63 6.63
C LYS A 100 4.25 14.52 6.54
N ASP A 101 5.23 14.29 7.42
CA ASP A 101 6.48 15.04 7.48
C ASP A 101 7.71 14.17 7.19
N THR A 102 7.52 12.92 6.79
CA THR A 102 8.62 12.00 6.44
C THR A 102 8.96 12.05 4.96
N VAL A 103 10.26 12.09 4.71
CA VAL A 103 10.90 11.61 3.48
C VAL A 103 11.69 10.35 3.83
N PHE A 104 11.33 9.22 3.23
CA PHE A 104 12.03 7.95 3.38
C PHE A 104 12.47 7.45 2.01
N HIS A 105 13.73 7.07 1.87
CA HIS A 105 14.33 6.57 0.64
C HIS A 105 15.00 5.22 0.86
N LEU A 106 14.67 4.26 -0.01
CA LEU A 106 15.46 3.08 -0.28
C LEU A 106 16.25 3.32 -1.57
N TYR A 107 17.55 3.42 -1.46
CA TYR A 107 18.48 3.47 -2.59
C TYR A 107 18.90 2.04 -2.91
N VAL A 108 18.30 1.48 -3.96
CA VAL A 108 18.49 0.11 -4.39
C VAL A 108 19.36 0.10 -5.64
N ASP A 109 20.58 -0.41 -5.48
CA ASP A 109 21.50 -0.78 -6.56
C ASP A 109 21.25 -2.26 -6.84
N ALA A 110 20.53 -2.51 -7.93
CA ALA A 110 19.86 -3.77 -8.22
C ALA A 110 20.79 -4.85 -8.79
N ASP A 111 21.87 -4.43 -9.45
CA ASP A 111 22.91 -5.32 -9.98
C ASP A 111 24.14 -5.44 -9.05
N ALA A 112 24.18 -4.62 -8.00
CA ALA A 112 25.28 -4.44 -7.05
C ALA A 112 26.55 -3.88 -7.70
N ASP A 113 26.43 -3.10 -8.76
CA ASP A 113 27.52 -2.44 -9.48
C ASP A 113 27.47 -0.91 -9.31
N PRO A 114 28.40 -0.31 -8.53
CA PRO A 114 28.44 1.14 -8.35
C PRO A 114 28.81 1.92 -9.63
N ALA A 115 29.19 1.25 -10.72
CA ALA A 115 29.46 1.88 -12.01
C ALA A 115 28.18 2.14 -12.83
N THR A 116 27.13 1.36 -12.64
CA THR A 116 25.82 1.52 -13.31
C THR A 116 24.90 2.44 -12.50
N GLY A 117 23.64 2.59 -12.88
CA GLY A 117 22.66 3.42 -12.16
C GLY A 117 23.08 4.88 -11.92
N ARG A 118 22.60 5.43 -10.80
CA ARG A 118 22.79 6.84 -10.39
C ARG A 118 24.27 7.22 -10.29
N LYS A 119 24.65 8.27 -11.03
CA LYS A 119 25.98 8.88 -10.98
C LYS A 119 26.10 9.84 -9.80
N SER A 120 27.09 9.60 -8.96
CA SER A 120 27.45 10.42 -7.80
C SER A 120 28.95 10.29 -7.53
N ALA A 121 29.48 11.11 -6.62
CA ALA A 121 30.86 10.96 -6.13
C ALA A 121 31.13 9.52 -5.67
N GLU A 122 32.38 9.06 -5.79
CA GLU A 122 32.78 7.69 -5.48
C GLU A 122 32.45 7.26 -4.05
N SER A 123 32.54 8.19 -3.10
CA SER A 123 32.21 7.99 -1.69
C SER A 123 30.73 8.10 -1.35
N ALA A 124 29.88 8.49 -2.31
CA ALA A 124 28.46 8.69 -2.05
C ALA A 124 27.76 7.33 -1.83
N PRO A 125 27.05 7.12 -0.71
CA PRO A 125 26.46 5.83 -0.37
C PRO A 125 25.30 5.42 -1.30
N HIS A 126 24.75 6.37 -2.06
CA HIS A 126 23.69 6.16 -3.04
C HIS A 126 24.21 6.03 -4.50
N ARG A 127 25.53 5.99 -4.71
CA ARG A 127 26.11 5.70 -6.03
C ARG A 127 25.74 4.27 -6.45
N GLY A 128 25.44 4.09 -7.75
CA GLY A 128 25.00 2.79 -8.28
C GLY A 128 23.51 2.53 -8.17
N THR A 129 22.73 3.45 -7.58
CA THR A 129 21.29 3.22 -7.39
C THR A 129 20.58 3.09 -8.74
N ASP A 130 19.98 1.94 -9.01
CA ASP A 130 19.07 1.73 -10.15
C ASP A 130 17.65 2.17 -9.81
N PHE A 131 17.21 1.95 -8.57
CA PHE A 131 15.87 2.32 -8.10
C PHE A 131 15.93 3.10 -6.80
N MET A 132 15.44 4.32 -6.81
CA MET A 132 15.20 5.12 -5.60
C MET A 132 13.72 5.02 -5.24
N LEU A 133 13.37 4.09 -4.35
CA LEU A 133 12.00 3.92 -3.85
C LEU A 133 11.78 4.90 -2.68
N SER A 134 10.74 5.71 -2.75
CA SER A 134 10.56 6.84 -1.86
C SER A 134 9.16 6.88 -1.25
N VAL A 135 9.06 7.26 0.01
CA VAL A 135 7.81 7.65 0.66
C VAL A 135 7.96 9.11 1.07
N ILE A 136 7.17 10.00 0.44
CA ILE A 136 7.25 11.44 0.63
C ILE A 136 5.87 11.97 0.98
N GLY A 137 5.69 12.53 2.18
CA GLY A 137 4.40 13.05 2.62
C GLY A 137 3.29 11.97 2.59
N GLY A 138 3.68 10.72 2.87
CA GLY A 138 2.81 9.55 2.85
C GLY A 138 2.47 8.98 1.48
N ARG A 139 3.14 9.44 0.41
CA ARG A 139 2.94 8.89 -0.93
C ARG A 139 4.17 8.12 -1.39
N GLY A 140 3.94 6.87 -1.82
CA GLY A 140 4.95 6.07 -2.49
C GLY A 140 5.25 6.62 -3.89
N ARG A 141 6.54 6.74 -4.22
CA ARG A 141 7.05 7.15 -5.53
C ARG A 141 8.35 6.41 -5.81
N SER A 142 8.75 6.34 -7.07
CA SER A 142 10.08 5.85 -7.39
C SER A 142 10.69 6.58 -8.58
N THR A 143 12.01 6.53 -8.61
CA THR A 143 12.83 6.95 -9.73
C THR A 143 13.69 5.78 -10.14
N GLN A 144 13.76 5.52 -11.45
CA GLN A 144 14.67 4.55 -12.03
C GLN A 144 15.85 5.29 -12.69
N TYR A 145 17.04 4.73 -12.57
CA TYR A 145 18.24 5.13 -13.29
C TYR A 145 18.63 3.98 -14.22
N ASP A 146 18.96 4.27 -15.48
CA ASP A 146 19.58 3.27 -16.34
C ASP A 146 21.10 3.18 -16.10
N ALA A 147 21.77 2.26 -16.81
CA ALA A 147 23.19 2.00 -16.62
C ALA A 147 24.07 3.24 -16.84
N GLU A 148 23.64 4.16 -17.71
CA GLU A 148 24.30 5.43 -17.99
C GLU A 148 23.93 6.52 -16.97
N GLY A 149 22.95 6.27 -16.11
CA GLY A 149 22.47 7.17 -15.06
C GLY A 149 21.38 8.12 -15.49
N HIS A 150 20.75 7.91 -16.66
CA HIS A 150 19.59 8.68 -17.07
C HIS A 150 18.38 8.35 -16.21
N VAL A 151 17.61 9.39 -15.89
CA VAL A 151 16.46 9.31 -15.01
C VAL A 151 15.21 8.93 -15.80
N ARG A 152 14.45 7.96 -15.27
CA ARG A 152 13.13 7.54 -15.78
C ARG A 152 12.14 7.37 -14.63
N PRO A 153 10.82 7.47 -14.89
CA PRO A 153 9.82 7.06 -13.91
C PRO A 153 10.04 5.60 -13.51
N GLY A 154 10.09 5.32 -12.21
CA GLY A 154 10.18 3.95 -11.72
C GLY A 154 8.81 3.29 -11.54
N PRO A 155 8.77 2.05 -11.04
CA PRO A 155 7.53 1.32 -10.79
C PRO A 155 6.71 1.93 -9.63
N PRO A 156 5.39 1.69 -9.57
CA PRO A 156 4.58 2.06 -8.42
C PRO A 156 5.16 1.53 -7.10
N VAL A 157 5.01 2.32 -6.03
CA VAL A 157 5.44 1.95 -4.68
C VAL A 157 4.23 1.92 -3.77
N SER A 158 3.90 0.73 -3.26
CA SER A 158 2.88 0.55 -2.23
C SER A 158 3.50 0.80 -0.86
N VAL A 159 2.77 1.51 0.00
CA VAL A 159 3.22 1.88 1.34
C VAL A 159 2.14 1.66 2.37
N VAL A 160 2.54 1.14 3.52
CA VAL A 160 1.70 0.91 4.69
C VAL A 160 2.47 1.24 5.96
N VAL A 161 1.79 1.74 7.00
CA VAL A 161 2.35 1.88 8.35
C VAL A 161 1.67 0.91 9.32
N GLU A 162 2.49 0.21 10.07
CA GLU A 162 2.06 -0.77 11.07
C GLU A 162 2.86 -0.60 12.36
N GLY A 163 2.25 0.02 13.36
CA GLY A 163 2.94 0.35 14.61
C GLY A 163 4.19 1.21 14.33
N LYS A 164 5.37 0.64 14.61
CA LYS A 164 6.67 1.28 14.38
C LYS A 164 7.29 0.99 13.02
N SER A 165 6.57 0.30 12.15
CA SER A 165 7.10 -0.19 10.88
C SER A 165 6.51 0.56 9.69
N LEU A 166 7.37 0.89 8.73
CA LEU A 166 7.01 1.32 7.39
C LEU A 166 7.25 0.14 6.44
N LEU A 167 6.16 -0.31 5.83
CA LEU A 167 6.13 -1.44 4.91
C LEU A 167 6.09 -0.89 3.49
N VAL A 168 7.03 -1.30 2.65
CA VAL A 168 7.21 -0.81 1.28
C VAL A 168 7.26 -2.01 0.33
N SER A 169 6.46 -1.98 -0.73
CA SER A 169 6.45 -3.01 -1.79
C SER A 169 6.59 -2.38 -3.17
N ALA A 170 7.43 -2.97 -4.01
CA ALA A 170 7.66 -2.53 -5.38
C ALA A 170 8.04 -3.71 -6.28
N ASP A 171 7.73 -3.55 -7.56
CA ASP A 171 8.03 -4.52 -8.62
C ASP A 171 9.29 -4.03 -9.35
N ILE A 172 10.46 -4.59 -9.04
CA ILE A 172 11.77 -4.20 -9.59
C ILE A 172 12.59 -5.41 -9.98
N ASN A 173 13.47 -5.29 -10.97
CA ASN A 173 14.37 -6.38 -11.33
C ASN A 173 15.61 -6.32 -10.44
N LEU A 174 15.73 -7.25 -9.49
CA LEU A 174 16.95 -7.45 -8.71
C LEU A 174 17.76 -8.62 -9.28
N LYS A 175 19.09 -8.49 -9.24
CA LYS A 175 19.98 -9.58 -9.63
C LYS A 175 19.77 -10.80 -8.74
N ARG A 176 19.92 -11.97 -9.35
CA ARG A 176 19.82 -13.27 -8.70
C ARG A 176 21.08 -14.08 -8.99
N ASP A 177 21.50 -14.86 -8.02
CA ASP A 177 22.53 -15.88 -8.13
C ASP A 177 22.03 -17.21 -7.55
N ASP A 178 22.89 -18.23 -7.50
CA ASP A 178 22.54 -19.56 -6.98
C ASP A 178 22.11 -19.56 -5.50
N ARG A 179 22.35 -18.46 -4.77
CA ARG A 179 21.96 -18.28 -3.37
C ARG A 179 20.68 -17.47 -3.22
N GLY A 180 20.13 -16.93 -4.30
CA GLY A 180 18.90 -16.14 -4.31
C GLY A 180 19.13 -14.70 -4.72
N VAL A 181 18.43 -13.75 -4.08
CA VAL A 181 18.51 -12.33 -4.45
C VAL A 181 19.82 -11.71 -3.98
N ARG A 182 20.42 -10.86 -4.82
CA ARG A 182 21.64 -10.09 -4.55
C ARG A 182 21.49 -8.64 -5.03
N TYR A 183 21.68 -7.67 -4.14
CA TYR A 183 21.63 -6.23 -4.46
C TYR A 183 22.32 -5.41 -3.37
N SER A 184 22.60 -4.12 -3.60
CA SER A 184 23.10 -3.21 -2.56
C SER A 184 22.01 -2.22 -2.13
N LEU A 185 21.96 -1.94 -0.82
CA LEU A 185 20.96 -1.08 -0.20
C LEU A 185 21.62 0.05 0.59
N TYR A 186 21.12 1.26 0.45
CA TYR A 186 21.34 2.38 1.37
C TYR A 186 19.99 2.99 1.73
N VAL A 187 19.77 3.32 3.00
CA VAL A 187 18.49 3.86 3.47
C VAL A 187 18.70 5.23 4.08
N LEU A 188 17.80 6.16 3.77
CA LEU A 188 17.78 7.51 4.32
C LEU A 188 16.36 7.86 4.74
N CYS A 189 16.20 8.37 5.96
CA CYS A 189 14.96 8.95 6.45
C CYS A 189 15.25 10.36 6.96
N HIS A 190 14.44 11.34 6.57
CA HIS A 190 14.57 12.69 7.09
C HIS A 190 13.25 13.45 7.11
N THR A 191 13.25 14.55 7.85
CA THR A 191 12.14 15.50 7.89
C THR A 191 11.97 16.18 6.52
N LEU A 192 10.73 16.29 6.07
CA LEU A 192 10.35 17.00 4.86
C LEU A 192 10.68 18.49 5.03
N THR A 193 11.37 19.09 4.06
CA THR A 193 11.97 20.44 4.20
C THR A 193 10.96 21.53 4.59
N SER A 194 9.68 21.38 4.22
CA SER A 194 8.62 22.33 4.56
C SER A 194 7.97 22.10 5.94
N ALA A 195 8.38 21.11 6.72
CA ALA A 195 7.78 20.78 8.03
C ALA A 195 8.32 21.65 9.19
N GLY A 196 9.29 22.53 8.92
CA GLY A 196 9.88 23.43 9.92
C GLY A 196 11.00 22.78 10.75
N PRO A 197 11.82 23.59 11.44
CA PRO A 197 12.97 23.12 12.20
C PRO A 197 12.62 22.57 13.60
N PRO A 198 13.52 21.77 14.21
CA PRO A 198 14.77 21.28 13.62
C PRO A 198 14.54 20.06 12.72
N PRO A 199 15.12 20.02 11.51
CA PRO A 199 15.05 18.85 10.65
C PRO A 199 15.93 17.74 11.21
N MET A 200 15.39 16.53 11.31
CA MET A 200 16.15 15.32 11.66
C MET A 200 16.44 14.54 10.37
N ALA A 201 17.63 13.94 10.30
CA ALA A 201 17.96 12.97 9.27
C ALA A 201 18.70 11.79 9.92
N ASP A 202 18.38 10.59 9.46
CA ASP A 202 19.05 9.36 9.81
C ASP A 202 19.24 8.50 8.57
N SER A 203 20.34 7.78 8.51
CA SER A 203 20.73 6.99 7.36
C SER A 203 21.59 5.83 7.76
N THR A 204 21.41 4.73 7.07
CA THR A 204 22.16 3.51 7.32
C THR A 204 23.48 3.52 6.54
N ARG A 205 24.38 2.57 6.83
CA ARG A 205 25.51 2.31 5.92
C ARG A 205 25.02 1.56 4.67
N ARG A 206 25.69 1.78 3.53
CA ARG A 206 25.48 0.95 2.34
C ARG A 206 25.81 -0.50 2.67
N ARG A 207 24.89 -1.41 2.34
CA ARG A 207 24.97 -2.84 2.66
C ARG A 207 24.73 -3.68 1.42
N LEU A 208 25.62 -4.63 1.16
CA LEU A 208 25.38 -5.68 0.19
C LEU A 208 24.45 -6.74 0.82
N VAL A 209 23.31 -6.97 0.19
CA VAL A 209 22.31 -7.99 0.55
C VAL A 209 22.50 -9.19 -0.37
N VAL A 210 22.55 -10.39 0.20
CA VAL A 210 22.76 -11.66 -0.51
C VAL A 210 21.97 -12.78 0.16
N GLY A 211 21.69 -13.85 -0.58
CA GLY A 211 21.21 -15.09 0.00
C GLY A 211 19.72 -15.08 0.37
N ILE A 212 18.93 -14.18 -0.20
CA ILE A 212 17.49 -14.10 0.10
C ILE A 212 16.76 -15.14 -0.75
N PRO A 213 16.07 -16.13 -0.15
CA PRO A 213 15.33 -17.14 -0.88
C PRO A 213 14.27 -16.52 -1.78
N VAL A 214 14.16 -17.09 -2.97
CA VAL A 214 13.12 -16.74 -3.95
C VAL A 214 11.97 -17.73 -3.79
N THR A 215 10.76 -17.21 -3.86
CA THR A 215 9.51 -17.97 -3.86
C THR A 215 9.09 -18.22 -5.31
N ASN A 216 8.58 -19.41 -5.62
CA ASN A 216 8.16 -19.78 -6.98
C ASN A 216 6.63 -19.70 -7.14
N ARG A 217 6.06 -18.53 -6.86
CA ARG A 217 4.62 -18.27 -7.01
C ARG A 217 4.39 -17.07 -7.92
N SER A 218 3.18 -17.00 -8.47
CA SER A 218 2.73 -15.82 -9.20
C SER A 218 2.35 -14.70 -8.24
N LYS A 219 2.61 -13.46 -8.65
CA LYS A 219 2.25 -12.30 -7.83
C LYS A 219 0.74 -12.03 -7.91
N ILE A 220 0.17 -11.57 -6.79
CA ILE A 220 -1.20 -11.06 -6.79
C ILE A 220 -1.21 -9.68 -7.46
N LEU A 221 -1.97 -9.54 -8.54
CA LEU A 221 -2.06 -8.27 -9.26
C LEU A 221 -2.92 -7.28 -8.46
N ARG A 222 -2.31 -6.15 -8.10
CA ARG A 222 -2.99 -4.95 -7.60
C ARG A 222 -3.62 -4.21 -8.77
N LEU A 223 -4.61 -3.38 -8.50
CA LEU A 223 -5.07 -2.36 -9.47
C LEU A 223 -3.90 -1.53 -9.98
N SER A 224 -2.95 -1.23 -9.08
CA SER A 224 -1.55 -0.87 -9.28
C SER A 224 -0.89 -1.25 -10.60
N ASP A 225 -1.00 -2.54 -10.88
CA ASP A 225 -0.03 -3.26 -11.70
C ASP A 225 -0.46 -3.32 -13.17
N TYR A 226 -1.76 -3.09 -13.43
CA TYR A 226 -2.28 -2.99 -14.78
C TYR A 226 -1.80 -1.69 -15.44
N ARG A 227 -0.99 -1.84 -16.48
CA ARG A 227 -0.49 -0.75 -17.34
C ARG A 227 -1.36 -0.53 -18.58
N GLU A 228 -2.22 -1.49 -18.85
CA GLU A 228 -3.13 -1.52 -19.99
C GLU A 228 -4.53 -1.91 -19.48
N ASN A 229 -5.54 -1.67 -20.32
CA ASN A 229 -6.92 -2.03 -20.02
C ASN A 229 -7.02 -3.53 -19.70
N HIS A 230 -7.47 -3.86 -18.49
CA HIS A 230 -7.65 -5.23 -18.04
C HIS A 230 -9.07 -5.46 -17.57
N GLY A 231 -9.74 -6.49 -18.11
CA GLY A 231 -11.14 -6.78 -17.77
C GLY A 231 -12.12 -5.69 -18.21
N VAL A 232 -11.69 -4.78 -19.09
CA VAL A 232 -12.52 -3.71 -19.66
C VAL A 232 -12.67 -3.96 -21.15
N ILE A 233 -13.89 -3.75 -21.65
CA ILE A 233 -14.19 -3.72 -23.07
C ILE A 233 -14.54 -2.29 -23.41
N GLU A 234 -13.82 -1.68 -24.34
CA GLU A 234 -14.21 -0.37 -24.88
C GLU A 234 -15.59 -0.48 -25.54
N THR A 235 -16.53 0.32 -25.04
CA THR A 235 -17.89 0.37 -25.56
C THR A 235 -18.10 1.67 -26.33
N TYR A 236 -17.70 1.68 -27.60
CA TYR A 236 -18.10 2.75 -28.50
C TYR A 236 -19.54 2.52 -28.99
N GLY A 237 -20.48 3.29 -28.45
CA GLY A 237 -21.84 3.42 -28.96
C GLY A 237 -22.95 2.82 -28.09
N VAL A 238 -24.05 3.56 -28.01
CA VAL A 238 -25.26 3.26 -27.20
C VAL A 238 -25.86 1.88 -27.50
N HIS A 239 -25.76 1.40 -28.74
CA HIS A 239 -26.31 0.11 -29.16
C HIS A 239 -25.69 -1.08 -28.40
N ARG A 240 -24.42 -0.99 -27.99
CA ARG A 240 -23.76 -2.05 -27.21
C ARG A 240 -24.24 -2.05 -25.76
N LEU A 241 -24.41 -0.88 -25.16
CA LEU A 241 -25.01 -0.74 -23.82
C LEU A 241 -26.44 -1.28 -23.80
N GLN A 242 -27.25 -0.90 -24.78
CA GLN A 242 -28.62 -1.41 -24.92
C GLN A 242 -28.66 -2.93 -25.11
N ARG A 243 -27.68 -3.53 -25.81
CA ARG A 243 -27.59 -4.99 -25.93
C ARG A 243 -27.30 -5.63 -24.58
N ILE A 244 -26.35 -5.10 -23.81
CA ILE A 244 -26.03 -5.58 -22.46
C ILE A 244 -27.25 -5.44 -21.55
N GLU A 245 -27.96 -4.32 -21.61
CA GLU A 245 -29.14 -4.07 -20.77
C GLU A 245 -30.32 -4.99 -21.10
N ARG A 246 -30.47 -5.37 -22.38
CA ARG A 246 -31.57 -6.23 -22.85
C ARG A 246 -31.27 -7.72 -22.78
N ASP A 247 -30.02 -8.09 -22.50
CA ASP A 247 -29.63 -9.50 -22.39
C ASP A 247 -30.25 -10.10 -21.12
N PRO A 248 -31.12 -11.12 -21.22
CA PRO A 248 -31.78 -11.71 -20.05
C PRO A 248 -30.81 -12.45 -19.11
N GLN A 249 -29.57 -12.70 -19.52
CA GLN A 249 -28.53 -13.24 -18.65
C GLN A 249 -27.96 -12.18 -17.70
N ASN A 250 -28.10 -10.90 -18.04
CA ASN A 250 -27.59 -9.79 -17.23
C ASN A 250 -28.64 -9.31 -16.24
N ILE A 251 -28.17 -8.95 -15.04
CA ILE A 251 -28.99 -8.26 -14.06
C ILE A 251 -28.52 -6.83 -13.97
N VAL A 252 -29.30 -5.93 -14.55
CA VAL A 252 -29.00 -4.51 -14.56
C VAL A 252 -29.60 -3.87 -13.33
N ILE A 253 -28.75 -3.31 -12.48
CA ILE A 253 -29.17 -2.47 -11.37
C ILE A 253 -28.97 -1.02 -11.77
N PRO A 254 -30.06 -0.25 -11.93
CA PRO A 254 -29.95 1.16 -12.29
C PRO A 254 -29.13 1.95 -11.26
N HIS A 255 -28.34 2.90 -11.74
CA HIS A 255 -27.50 3.78 -10.93
C HIS A 255 -28.26 4.52 -9.81
N ASP A 256 -29.55 4.81 -10.00
CA ASP A 256 -30.45 5.47 -9.04
C ASP A 256 -31.13 4.50 -8.05
N ARG A 257 -30.85 3.20 -8.16
CA ARG A 257 -31.32 2.14 -7.26
C ARG A 257 -30.23 1.59 -6.34
N LEU A 258 -29.00 2.05 -6.51
CA LEU A 258 -27.87 1.71 -5.65
C LEU A 258 -27.96 2.50 -4.33
N GLU A 259 -27.64 1.83 -3.23
CA GLU A 259 -27.28 2.52 -2.00
C GLU A 259 -25.88 3.13 -2.17
N THR A 260 -25.66 4.33 -1.65
CA THR A 260 -24.42 5.08 -1.88
C THR A 260 -23.91 5.76 -0.62
N ASP A 261 -22.60 5.72 -0.42
CA ASP A 261 -21.88 6.58 0.51
C ASP A 261 -20.77 7.32 -0.27
N GLY A 262 -20.90 8.63 -0.43
CA GLY A 262 -19.92 9.44 -1.17
C GLY A 262 -20.03 9.38 -2.69
N PHE A 263 -21.03 8.70 -3.25
CA PHE A 263 -21.48 8.86 -4.63
C PHE A 263 -22.78 9.67 -4.66
N ARG A 264 -23.03 10.34 -5.78
CA ARG A 264 -24.31 11.01 -6.06
C ARG A 264 -24.73 10.76 -7.51
N VAL A 265 -26.03 10.60 -7.76
CA VAL A 265 -26.54 10.54 -9.13
C VAL A 265 -26.29 11.88 -9.84
N ASP A 266 -25.66 11.83 -11.02
CA ASP A 266 -25.47 13.00 -11.86
C ASP A 266 -26.64 13.19 -12.82
N HIS A 267 -27.52 14.14 -12.49
CA HIS A 267 -28.64 14.54 -13.33
C HIS A 267 -28.31 15.68 -14.31
N ARG A 268 -27.10 16.25 -14.24
CA ARG A 268 -26.73 17.48 -14.97
C ARG A 268 -25.99 17.20 -16.27
N THR A 269 -25.26 16.09 -16.35
CA THR A 269 -24.47 15.78 -17.55
C THR A 269 -25.33 15.13 -18.64
N VAL A 270 -25.87 15.96 -19.53
CA VAL A 270 -26.80 15.54 -20.61
C VAL A 270 -26.16 14.73 -21.74
N ARG A 271 -24.83 14.69 -21.84
CA ARG A 271 -24.09 13.93 -22.87
C ARG A 271 -23.51 12.61 -22.38
N ARG A 272 -23.93 12.16 -21.20
CA ARG A 272 -23.55 10.87 -20.61
C ARG A 272 -24.83 10.09 -20.36
N TRP A 273 -24.79 8.77 -20.60
CA TRP A 273 -25.71 7.83 -19.96
C TRP A 273 -25.77 8.10 -18.45
N PRO A 274 -26.94 7.98 -17.82
CA PRO A 274 -27.10 8.22 -16.39
C PRO A 274 -26.10 7.40 -15.54
N HIS A 275 -25.45 8.06 -14.58
CA HIS A 275 -24.34 7.48 -13.80
C HIS A 275 -24.22 8.10 -12.40
N LEU A 276 -23.41 7.45 -11.56
CA LEU A 276 -22.98 7.97 -10.27
C LEU A 276 -21.70 8.80 -10.44
N ARG A 277 -21.64 9.96 -9.80
CA ARG A 277 -20.44 10.81 -9.69
C ARG A 277 -19.85 10.69 -8.29
N ARG A 278 -18.56 10.43 -8.22
CA ARG A 278 -17.81 10.34 -6.96
C ARG A 278 -17.65 11.72 -6.32
N GLU A 279 -17.99 11.84 -5.03
CA GLU A 279 -17.86 13.08 -4.24
C GLU A 279 -16.74 13.01 -3.18
N LYS A 280 -16.26 11.80 -2.83
CA LYS A 280 -15.12 11.60 -1.91
C LYS A 280 -14.23 10.40 -2.34
N PRO A 281 -12.95 10.32 -1.90
CA PRO A 281 -12.04 9.26 -2.34
C PRO A 281 -12.51 7.83 -2.06
N ASP A 282 -13.04 7.58 -0.85
CA ASP A 282 -13.50 6.25 -0.40
C ASP A 282 -15.00 6.03 -0.62
N ALA A 283 -15.53 6.54 -1.72
CA ALA A 283 -16.94 6.39 -2.05
C ALA A 283 -17.31 4.92 -2.32
N ARG A 284 -18.51 4.52 -1.90
CA ARG A 284 -19.04 3.17 -2.05
C ARG A 284 -20.43 3.22 -2.67
N ALA A 285 -20.74 2.26 -3.53
CA ALA A 285 -22.08 2.01 -4.03
C ALA A 285 -22.36 0.51 -3.94
N TRP A 286 -23.54 0.11 -3.48
CA TRP A 286 -23.89 -1.29 -3.29
C TRP A 286 -25.39 -1.55 -3.46
N THR A 287 -25.76 -2.82 -3.55
CA THR A 287 -27.15 -3.28 -3.53
C THR A 287 -27.19 -4.71 -3.01
N ALA A 288 -28.35 -5.15 -2.53
CA ALA A 288 -28.56 -6.55 -2.20
C ALA A 288 -28.56 -7.40 -3.48
N ALA A 289 -27.95 -8.59 -3.42
CA ALA A 289 -27.98 -9.52 -4.54
C ALA A 289 -29.45 -9.89 -4.87
N PRO A 290 -29.91 -9.68 -6.12
CA PRO A 290 -31.32 -9.82 -6.46
C PRO A 290 -31.81 -11.29 -6.43
N LYS A 291 -30.88 -12.25 -6.46
CA LYS A 291 -31.14 -13.68 -6.25
C LYS A 291 -29.88 -14.36 -5.72
N SER A 292 -30.03 -15.57 -5.18
CA SER A 292 -28.88 -16.41 -4.80
C SER A 292 -28.12 -16.89 -6.03
N GLY A 293 -26.79 -16.87 -5.97
CA GLY A 293 -25.94 -17.37 -7.06
C GLY A 293 -24.55 -16.74 -7.07
N ARG A 294 -23.75 -17.14 -8.06
CA ARG A 294 -22.47 -16.48 -8.37
C ARG A 294 -22.73 -15.38 -9.40
N PHE A 295 -22.21 -14.19 -9.13
CA PHE A 295 -22.29 -13.03 -10.02
C PHE A 295 -20.91 -12.61 -10.49
N HIS A 296 -20.83 -12.12 -11.72
CA HIS A 296 -19.71 -11.34 -12.20
C HIS A 296 -20.16 -9.88 -12.24
N ILE A 297 -19.56 -9.05 -11.39
CA ILE A 297 -19.93 -7.64 -11.30
C ILE A 297 -19.31 -6.90 -12.49
N GLY A 298 -20.13 -6.11 -13.19
CA GLY A 298 -19.70 -5.21 -14.24
C GLY A 298 -20.24 -3.80 -13.99
N PHE A 299 -19.49 -2.80 -14.45
CA PHE A 299 -19.90 -1.40 -14.43
C PHE A 299 -19.45 -0.73 -15.73
N MET A 300 -20.08 0.39 -16.03
CA MET A 300 -19.66 1.27 -17.11
C MET A 300 -18.98 2.49 -16.47
N MET A 301 -17.79 2.81 -16.95
CA MET A 301 -17.10 4.06 -16.65
C MET A 301 -17.00 4.90 -17.92
N TYR A 302 -16.85 6.21 -17.76
CA TYR A 302 -16.58 7.09 -18.88
C TYR A 302 -15.08 7.24 -19.03
N ASP A 303 -14.58 7.00 -20.23
CA ASP A 303 -13.25 7.49 -20.59
C ASP A 303 -13.33 9.02 -20.67
N ASP A 304 -12.91 9.67 -19.58
CA ASP A 304 -12.76 11.11 -19.50
C ASP A 304 -11.29 11.54 -19.49
N ALA A 305 -10.42 10.66 -20.03
CA ALA A 305 -8.97 10.77 -20.04
C ALA A 305 -8.31 10.79 -18.65
N ASN A 306 -9.05 10.50 -17.58
CA ASN A 306 -8.47 10.28 -16.26
C ASN A 306 -8.00 8.82 -16.11
N GLU A 307 -6.96 8.64 -15.31
CA GLU A 307 -6.48 7.31 -14.92
C GLU A 307 -7.42 6.72 -13.86
N GLU A 308 -8.56 6.20 -14.31
CA GLU A 308 -9.54 5.55 -13.44
C GLU A 308 -9.17 4.07 -13.20
N ARG A 309 -9.16 3.67 -11.93
CA ARG A 309 -8.91 2.28 -11.52
C ARG A 309 -10.05 1.84 -10.61
N ILE A 310 -10.70 0.73 -10.94
CA ILE A 310 -11.85 0.22 -10.17
C ILE A 310 -11.53 -1.16 -9.62
N GLY A 311 -11.62 -1.29 -8.30
CA GLY A 311 -11.55 -2.55 -7.58
C GLY A 311 -12.93 -3.03 -7.18
N ILE A 312 -13.16 -4.34 -7.31
CA ILE A 312 -14.31 -5.02 -6.75
C ILE A 312 -13.80 -5.76 -5.51
N PHE A 313 -14.33 -5.39 -4.34
CA PHE A 313 -13.91 -5.93 -3.04
C PHE A 313 -15.08 -6.64 -2.36
#